data_AF-A0A817YIA9-F1
#
_entry.id   AF-A0A817YIA9-F1
#
_cell.length_a   1.000
_cell.length_b   1.000
_cell.length_c   1.000
_cell.angle_alpha   90.00
_cell.angle_beta   90.00
_cell.angle_gamma   90.00
#
_symmetry.space_group_name_H-M   'P 1'
#
loop_
_entity.id
_entity.type
_entity.pdbx_description
1 polymer ?
#
loop_
_entity_poly.entity_id
_entity_poly.type
_entity_poly.pdbx_seq_one_letter_code
_entity_poly.pdbx_strand_id
1 'polypeptide(L)'
;MLFVDNFVHADLHPGNILVRLDENSPREPTIILIDVGLTSSLNRRDKKNFYDLFRAIVNYDATEAATLLIERAPNVNEIDEQSKIGFRKDMSKLIDSVLKTPLKQLEVGLVLHNVLDLGKKYHIKMESSFTTLALGTIIIEGIGRQLDPDFDFVNAAKPYLQKDFQLVKSYLNSVFQRNIVNTSWWSRLFTINTHNSV
;
A
#
# COMPACT_ATOMS: atom_id res chain seq x y z
N MET A 1 -0.52 8.41 10.33
CA MET A 1 0.18 9.23 9.33
C MET A 1 -0.54 9.22 7.99
N LEU A 2 -0.35 8.24 7.10
CA LEU A 2 -0.94 8.34 5.75
C LEU A 2 -2.46 8.26 5.73
N PHE A 3 -3.05 7.16 6.22
CA PHE A 3 -4.48 6.91 6.07
C PHE A 3 -5.36 7.76 7.00
N VAL A 4 -4.84 8.13 8.17
CA VAL A 4 -5.58 8.91 9.17
C VAL A 4 -5.35 10.41 9.00
N ASP A 5 -4.11 10.82 8.76
CA ASP A 5 -3.70 12.23 8.84
C ASP A 5 -3.32 12.82 7.47
N ASN A 6 -3.37 12.02 6.39
CA ASN A 6 -2.92 12.40 5.04
C ASN A 6 -1.47 12.92 5.01
N PHE A 7 -0.62 12.31 5.83
CA PHE A 7 0.76 12.73 6.06
C PHE A 7 1.74 11.58 5.81
N VAL A 8 2.83 11.87 5.11
CA VAL A 8 3.90 10.92 4.81
C VAL A 8 5.21 11.52 5.24
N HIS A 9 5.97 10.74 6.01
CA HIS A 9 7.36 11.04 6.31
C HIS A 9 8.24 10.15 5.42
N ALA A 10 8.86 10.73 4.41
CA ALA A 10 9.60 10.00 3.38
C ALA A 10 10.92 9.41 3.88
N ASP A 11 11.41 9.91 5.03
CA ASP A 11 12.73 9.59 5.56
C ASP A 11 12.68 9.05 7.00
N LEU A 12 11.86 8.02 7.22
CA LEU A 12 11.72 7.36 8.53
C LEU A 12 12.83 6.35 8.82
N HIS A 13 14.10 6.72 8.60
CA HIS A 13 15.22 5.85 8.92
C HIS A 13 15.45 5.76 10.44
N PRO A 14 16.17 4.74 10.96
CA PRO A 14 16.35 4.55 12.40
C PRO A 14 16.90 5.78 13.14
N GLY A 15 17.81 6.55 12.54
CA GLY A 15 18.31 7.80 13.12
C GLY A 15 17.26 8.91 13.33
N ASN A 16 16.10 8.86 12.68
CA ASN A 16 14.99 9.83 12.83
C ASN A 16 13.91 9.35 13.80
N ILE A 17 14.09 8.17 14.40
CA ILE A 17 13.11 7.52 15.28
C ILE A 17 13.78 7.27 16.63
N LEU A 18 13.29 7.90 17.68
CA LEU A 18 13.66 7.57 19.06
C LEU A 18 12.50 6.87 19.76
N VAL A 19 12.86 6.02 20.72
CA VAL A 19 11.91 5.39 21.63
C VAL A 19 12.15 5.94 23.02
N ARG A 20 11.13 6.54 23.61
CA ARG A 20 11.13 6.96 25.01
C ARG A 20 10.27 6.01 25.83
N LEU A 21 10.86 5.48 26.89
CA LEU A 21 10.16 4.69 27.90
C LEU A 21 9.90 5.61 29.09
N ASP A 22 8.64 5.70 29.53
CA ASP A 22 8.29 6.36 30.78
C ASP A 22 8.51 5.39 31.94
N GLU A 23 9.19 5.82 33.00
CA GLU A 23 9.41 5.02 34.20
C GLU A 23 8.09 4.60 34.88
N ASN A 24 7.05 5.43 34.76
CA ASN A 24 5.72 5.15 35.31
C ASN A 24 4.86 4.28 34.39
N SER A 25 5.24 4.12 33.12
CA SER A 25 4.51 3.32 32.13
C SER A 25 5.48 2.64 31.15
N PRO A 26 6.35 1.73 31.64
CA PRO A 26 7.41 1.12 30.83
C PRO A 26 6.88 0.19 29.73
N ARG A 27 5.58 -0.15 29.75
CA ARG A 27 4.90 -0.95 28.71
C ARG A 27 4.28 -0.10 27.61
N GLU A 28 4.36 1.22 27.70
CA GLU A 28 3.79 2.15 26.71
C GLU A 28 4.90 3.03 26.12
N PRO A 29 5.77 2.45 25.26
CA PRO A 29 6.83 3.22 24.61
C PRO A 29 6.23 4.34 23.75
N THR A 30 6.79 5.54 23.88
CA THR A 30 6.48 6.66 23.00
C THR A 30 7.50 6.72 21.87
N ILE A 31 7.03 6.76 20.62
CA ILE A 31 7.88 7.01 19.45
C ILE A 31 8.02 8.52 19.27
N ILE A 32 9.25 9.00 19.15
CA ILE A 32 9.59 10.41 18.89
C ILE A 32 10.22 10.49 17.50
N LEU A 33 9.71 11.41 16.68
CA LEU A 33 10.26 11.73 15.36
C LEU A 33 10.95 13.09 15.43
N ILE A 34 12.20 13.17 14.98
CA ILE A 34 13.02 14.39 15.14
C ILE A 34 13.10 15.20 13.85
N ASP A 35 13.30 14.53 12.72
CA ASP A 35 13.33 15.18 11.41
C ASP A 35 11.90 15.31 10.87
N VAL A 36 11.62 16.39 10.16
CA VAL A 36 10.38 16.62 9.40
C VAL A 36 10.66 17.26 8.04
N GLY A 37 11.92 17.36 7.63
CA GLY A 37 12.36 18.03 6.41
C GLY A 37 11.91 17.33 5.13
N LEU A 38 11.68 16.02 5.20
CA LEU A 38 11.18 15.21 4.09
C LEU A 38 9.76 14.69 4.35
N THR A 39 8.88 15.62 4.70
CA THR A 39 7.46 15.33 4.93
C THR A 39 6.59 15.88 3.81
N SER A 40 5.51 15.16 3.49
CA SER A 40 4.57 15.57 2.44
C SER A 40 3.15 15.12 2.75
N SER A 41 2.20 15.81 2.15
CA SER A 41 0.78 15.43 2.14
C SER A 41 0.32 15.18 0.71
N LEU A 42 -0.57 14.22 0.52
CA LEU A 42 -1.15 14.00 -0.80
C LEU A 42 -2.20 15.08 -1.09
N ASN A 43 -2.07 15.77 -2.21
CA ASN A 43 -3.12 16.66 -2.70
C ASN A 43 -4.33 15.82 -3.17
N ARG A 44 -5.47 16.45 -3.50
CA ARG A 44 -6.68 15.73 -3.94
C ARG A 44 -6.45 14.81 -5.15
N ARG A 45 -5.63 15.25 -6.11
CA ARG A 45 -5.30 14.48 -7.31
C ARG A 45 -4.44 13.27 -6.95
N ASP A 46 -3.37 13.47 -6.18
CA ASP A 46 -2.46 12.39 -5.77
C ASP A 46 -3.20 11.35 -4.92
N LYS A 47 -4.09 11.81 -4.05
CA LYS A 47 -4.92 10.93 -3.22
C LYS A 47 -5.87 10.09 -4.09
N LYS A 48 -6.51 10.70 -5.10
CA LYS A 48 -7.31 9.95 -6.09
C LYS A 48 -6.44 8.96 -6.87
N ASN A 49 -5.27 9.38 -7.33
CA ASN A 49 -4.35 8.52 -8.08
C ASN A 49 -3.95 7.30 -7.26
N PHE A 50 -3.60 7.52 -6.00
CA PHE A 50 -3.29 6.48 -5.03
C PHE A 50 -4.46 5.51 -4.86
N TYR A 51 -5.70 6.00 -4.69
CA TYR A 51 -6.87 5.14 -4.57
C TYR A 51 -7.14 4.30 -5.82
N ASP A 52 -7.05 4.90 -7.01
CA ASP A 52 -7.29 4.17 -8.25
C ASP A 52 -6.27 3.04 -8.43
N LEU A 53 -4.99 3.32 -8.12
CA LEU A 53 -3.92 2.34 -8.20
C LEU A 53 -4.10 1.24 -7.15
N PHE A 54 -4.38 1.62 -5.90
CA PHE A 54 -4.63 0.68 -4.82
C PHE A 54 -5.81 -0.23 -5.16
N ARG A 55 -6.90 0.34 -5.69
CA ARG A 55 -8.08 -0.41 -6.17
C ARG A 55 -7.70 -1.41 -7.25
N ALA A 56 -6.89 -1.03 -8.23
CA ALA A 56 -6.45 -1.91 -9.30
C ALA A 56 -5.63 -3.10 -8.75
N ILE A 57 -4.63 -2.82 -7.91
CA ILE A 57 -3.79 -3.85 -7.29
C ILE A 57 -4.61 -4.81 -6.44
N VAL A 58 -5.51 -4.27 -5.63
CA VAL A 58 -6.36 -5.04 -4.72
C VAL A 58 -7.34 -5.91 -5.49
N ASN A 59 -7.94 -5.42 -6.58
CA ASN A 59 -8.79 -6.24 -7.45
C ASN A 59 -7.99 -7.16 -8.39
N TYR A 60 -6.68 -7.28 -8.20
CA TYR A 60 -5.79 -8.07 -9.04
C TYR A 60 -5.82 -7.69 -10.53
N ASP A 61 -6.19 -6.44 -10.81
CA ASP A 61 -6.25 -5.90 -12.16
C ASP A 61 -4.89 -5.33 -12.53
N ALA A 62 -4.01 -6.23 -12.96
CA ALA A 62 -2.66 -5.87 -13.35
C ALA A 62 -2.61 -4.98 -14.59
N THR A 63 -3.56 -5.16 -15.50
CA THR A 63 -3.66 -4.33 -16.71
C THR A 63 -4.01 -2.91 -16.33
N GLU A 64 -5.01 -2.71 -15.49
CA GLU A 64 -5.38 -1.39 -14.98
C GLU A 64 -4.24 -0.78 -14.17
N ALA A 65 -3.63 -1.52 -13.24
CA ALA A 65 -2.52 -1.00 -12.43
C ALA A 65 -1.36 -0.51 -13.31
N ALA A 66 -1.02 -1.28 -14.35
CA ALA A 66 0.00 -0.89 -15.31
C ALA A 66 -0.42 0.33 -16.16
N THR A 67 -1.68 0.38 -16.63
CA THR A 67 -2.22 1.53 -17.35
C THR A 67 -2.09 2.79 -16.52
N LEU A 68 -2.55 2.76 -15.27
CA LEU A 68 -2.54 3.92 -14.38
C LEU A 68 -1.12 4.43 -14.13
N LEU A 69 -0.15 3.54 -13.94
CA LEU A 69 1.26 3.93 -13.76
C LEU A 69 1.88 4.52 -15.03
N ILE A 70 1.56 3.98 -16.21
CA ILE A 70 2.05 4.51 -17.49
C ILE A 70 1.44 5.88 -17.78
N GLU A 71 0.11 6.01 -17.70
CA GLU A 71 -0.61 7.23 -18.09
C GLU A 71 -0.31 8.42 -17.18
N ARG A 72 0.06 8.15 -15.93
CA ARG A 72 0.41 9.17 -14.94
C ARG A 72 1.91 9.43 -14.87
N ALA A 73 2.72 8.71 -15.64
CA ALA A 73 4.15 8.95 -15.70
C ALA A 73 4.44 10.37 -16.20
N PRO A 74 5.29 11.16 -15.52
CA PRO A 74 5.64 12.51 -15.98
C PRO A 74 6.23 12.56 -17.40
N ASN A 75 6.82 11.45 -17.86
CA ASN A 75 7.37 11.31 -19.19
C ASN A 75 6.49 10.47 -20.13
N VAL A 76 5.18 10.37 -19.90
CA VAL A 76 4.25 9.52 -20.68
C VAL A 76 4.39 9.67 -22.20
N ASN A 77 4.65 10.88 -22.70
CA ASN A 77 4.79 11.19 -24.12
C ASN A 77 6.13 10.72 -24.72
N GLU A 78 7.12 10.39 -23.89
CA GLU A 78 8.45 9.93 -24.27
C GLU A 78 8.58 8.40 -24.23
N ILE A 79 7.60 7.70 -23.63
CA ILE A 79 7.65 6.24 -23.47
C ILE A 79 7.24 5.58 -24.79
N ASP A 80 8.11 4.74 -25.33
CA ASP A 80 7.83 3.97 -26.54
C ASP A 80 6.83 2.83 -26.28
N GLU A 81 6.12 2.39 -27.33
CA GLU A 81 5.09 1.36 -27.21
C GLU A 81 5.65 0.00 -26.78
N GLN A 82 6.90 -0.35 -27.12
CA GLN A 82 7.49 -1.62 -26.69
C GLN A 82 7.73 -1.63 -25.18
N SER A 83 8.19 -0.50 -24.61
CA SER A 83 8.33 -0.31 -23.18
C SER A 83 7.00 -0.40 -22.45
N LYS A 84 5.93 0.21 -22.99
CA LYS A 84 4.57 0.08 -22.42
C LYS A 84 4.09 -1.37 -22.39
N ILE A 85 4.26 -2.10 -23.50
CA ILE A 85 3.88 -3.51 -23.60
C ILE A 85 4.70 -4.38 -22.63
N GLY A 86 6.01 -4.15 -22.58
CA GLY A 86 6.92 -4.86 -21.68
C GLY A 86 6.57 -4.64 -20.21
N PHE A 87 6.34 -3.38 -19.81
CA PHE A 87 5.94 -3.03 -18.45
C PHE A 87 4.62 -3.69 -18.06
N ARG A 88 3.58 -3.63 -18.92
CA ARG A 88 2.30 -4.30 -18.69
C ARG A 88 2.47 -5.79 -18.44
N LYS A 89 3.26 -6.47 -19.29
CA LYS A 89 3.53 -7.90 -19.18
C LYS A 89 4.22 -8.27 -17.87
N ASP A 90 5.25 -7.52 -17.47
CA ASP A 90 5.99 -7.82 -16.25
C ASP A 90 5.22 -7.40 -14.97
N MET A 91 4.40 -6.35 -15.04
CA MET A 91 3.44 -6.00 -13.98
C MET A 91 2.41 -7.12 -13.76
N SER A 92 1.89 -7.74 -14.82
CA SER A 92 1.01 -8.92 -14.70
C SER A 92 1.70 -10.07 -13.97
N LYS A 93 2.94 -10.41 -14.33
CA LYS A 93 3.70 -11.45 -13.63
C LYS A 93 3.92 -11.12 -12.15
N LEU A 94 4.19 -9.85 -11.83
CA LEU A 94 4.39 -9.41 -10.45
C LEU A 94 3.10 -9.62 -9.64
N ILE A 95 1.96 -9.20 -10.15
CA ILE A 95 0.66 -9.36 -9.48
C ILE A 95 0.26 -10.84 -9.38
N ASP A 96 0.53 -11.65 -10.41
CA ASP A 96 0.31 -13.10 -10.38
C ASP A 96 1.17 -13.79 -9.30
N SER A 97 2.40 -13.32 -9.07
CA SER A 97 3.26 -13.79 -8.00
C SER A 97 2.67 -13.44 -6.63
N VAL A 98 2.27 -12.19 -6.44
CA VAL A 98 1.60 -11.72 -5.21
C VAL A 98 0.35 -12.53 -4.91
N LEU A 99 -0.44 -12.86 -5.94
CA LEU A 99 -1.65 -13.69 -5.83
C LEU A 99 -1.39 -15.09 -5.29
N LYS A 100 -0.24 -15.68 -5.59
CA LYS A 100 0.15 -17.02 -5.11
C LYS A 100 0.75 -17.01 -3.71
N THR A 101 1.15 -15.84 -3.21
CA THR A 101 1.76 -15.68 -1.89
C THR A 101 0.68 -15.51 -0.80
N PRO A 102 0.69 -16.33 0.27
CA PRO A 102 -0.18 -16.13 1.42
C PRO A 102 -0.02 -14.72 2.01
N LEU A 103 -1.12 -14.07 2.44
CA LEU A 103 -1.06 -12.68 2.94
C LEU A 103 -0.02 -12.47 4.05
N LYS A 104 0.11 -13.44 4.97
CA LYS A 104 1.08 -13.39 6.08
C LYS A 104 2.54 -13.39 5.61
N GLN A 105 2.81 -13.98 4.44
CA GLN A 105 4.14 -14.07 3.85
C GLN A 105 4.39 -12.98 2.82
N LEU A 106 3.44 -12.08 2.60
CA LEU A 106 3.57 -11.03 1.60
C LEU A 106 4.48 -9.92 2.13
N GLU A 107 5.62 -9.75 1.47
CA GLU A 107 6.53 -8.63 1.70
C GLU A 107 6.12 -7.45 0.82
N VAL A 108 5.34 -6.51 1.39
CA VAL A 108 4.76 -5.39 0.64
C VAL A 108 5.86 -4.47 0.10
N GLY A 109 6.91 -4.24 0.88
CA GLY A 109 8.09 -3.49 0.51
C GLY A 109 8.81 -4.09 -0.69
N LEU A 110 8.95 -5.42 -0.74
CA LEU A 110 9.56 -6.10 -1.89
C LEU A 110 8.70 -5.93 -3.16
N VAL A 111 7.37 -6.01 -3.04
CA VAL A 111 6.46 -5.76 -4.16
C VAL A 111 6.61 -4.33 -4.67
N LEU A 112 6.61 -3.34 -3.77
CA LEU A 112 6.78 -1.92 -4.13
C LEU A 112 8.15 -1.65 -4.76
N HIS A 113 9.21 -2.25 -4.22
CA HIS A 113 10.55 -2.19 -4.78
C HIS A 113 10.57 -2.72 -6.22
N ASN A 114 9.94 -3.88 -6.46
CA ASN A 114 9.84 -4.47 -7.80
C ASN A 114 9.08 -3.55 -8.78
N VAL A 115 8.01 -2.88 -8.34
CA VAL A 115 7.31 -1.89 -9.17
C VAL A 115 8.22 -0.73 -9.55
N LEU A 116 8.98 -0.17 -8.59
CA LEU A 116 9.94 0.91 -8.86
C LEU A 116 11.03 0.47 -9.84
N ASP A 117 11.53 -0.76 -9.71
CA ASP A 117 12.53 -1.31 -10.62
C ASP A 117 11.99 -1.60 -12.02
N LEU A 118 10.72 -2.04 -12.14
CA LEU A 118 10.05 -2.11 -13.44
C LEU A 118 9.94 -0.72 -14.08
N GLY A 119 9.63 0.31 -13.29
CA GLY A 119 9.64 1.70 -13.77
C GLY A 119 10.98 2.10 -14.36
N LYS A 120 12.08 1.85 -13.63
CA LYS A 120 13.44 2.10 -14.12
C LYS A 120 13.76 1.31 -15.38
N LYS A 121 13.47 0.00 -15.39
CA LYS A 121 13.75 -0.93 -16.49
C LYS A 121 13.11 -0.50 -17.80
N TYR A 122 11.89 0.02 -17.74
CA TYR A 122 11.11 0.44 -18.90
C TYR A 122 11.13 1.96 -19.11
N HIS A 123 12.02 2.68 -18.43
CA HIS A 123 12.15 4.14 -18.50
C HIS A 123 10.84 4.90 -18.21
N ILE A 124 9.98 4.35 -17.37
CA ILE A 124 8.72 4.96 -16.92
C ILE A 124 9.02 5.71 -15.62
N LYS A 125 9.00 7.04 -15.66
CA LYS A 125 9.19 7.84 -14.45
C LYS A 125 7.97 7.69 -13.56
N MET A 126 8.20 7.28 -12.32
CA MET A 126 7.14 7.21 -11.31
C MET A 126 6.86 8.61 -10.76
N GLU A 127 5.60 8.89 -10.42
CA GLU A 127 5.26 10.14 -9.73
C GLU A 127 6.02 10.23 -8.39
N SER A 128 6.41 11.44 -8.00
CA SER A 128 7.16 11.68 -6.76
C SER A 128 6.38 11.23 -5.53
N SER A 129 5.08 11.54 -5.48
CA SER A 129 4.16 11.12 -4.42
C SER A 129 4.11 9.60 -4.26
N PHE A 130 4.00 8.86 -5.36
CA PHE A 130 4.04 7.39 -5.35
C PHE A 130 5.40 6.86 -4.86
N THR A 131 6.49 7.46 -5.33
CA THR A 131 7.86 7.03 -4.97
C THR A 131 8.12 7.24 -3.48
N THR A 132 7.72 8.39 -2.93
CA THR A 132 7.79 8.70 -1.51
C THR A 132 6.98 7.72 -0.66
N LEU A 133 5.76 7.38 -1.08
CA LEU A 133 4.94 6.38 -0.40
C LEU A 133 5.57 4.99 -0.41
N ALA A 134 6.08 4.58 -1.57
CA ALA A 134 6.73 3.30 -1.75
C ALA A 134 7.97 3.19 -0.85
N LEU A 135 8.83 4.20 -0.86
CA LEU A 135 10.04 4.24 -0.06
C LEU A 135 9.74 4.25 1.45
N GLY A 136 8.80 5.10 1.89
CA GLY A 136 8.39 5.12 3.30
C GLY A 136 7.83 3.78 3.77
N THR A 137 7.06 3.09 2.92
CA THR A 137 6.53 1.76 3.22
C THR A 137 7.65 0.72 3.31
N ILE A 138 8.59 0.72 2.36
CA ILE A 138 9.75 -0.18 2.36
C ILE A 138 10.58 -0.01 3.64
N ILE A 139 10.84 1.23 4.05
CA ILE A 139 11.63 1.53 5.25
C ILE A 139 10.89 1.07 6.51
N ILE A 140 9.61 1.42 6.66
CA ILE A 140 8.82 1.04 7.85
C ILE A 140 8.69 -0.48 7.96
N GLU A 141 8.43 -1.18 6.85
CA GLU A 141 8.36 -2.64 6.88
C GLU A 141 9.73 -3.25 7.22
N GLY A 142 10.81 -2.71 6.66
CA GLY A 142 12.18 -3.14 6.96
C GLY A 142 12.51 -2.99 8.45
N ILE A 143 12.19 -1.85 9.06
CA ILE A 143 12.37 -1.62 10.50
C ILE A 143 11.48 -2.58 11.31
N GLY A 144 10.21 -2.73 10.91
CA GLY A 144 9.27 -3.66 11.55
C GLY A 144 9.82 -5.08 11.58
N ARG A 145 10.36 -5.57 10.46
CA ARG A 145 10.97 -6.92 10.35
C ARG A 145 12.30 -7.06 11.09
N GLN A 146 13.08 -5.98 11.20
CA GLN A 146 14.29 -5.98 12.02
C GLN A 146 13.97 -6.11 13.53
N LEU A 147 12.86 -5.53 13.97
CA LEU A 147 12.39 -5.59 15.36
C LEU A 147 11.60 -6.87 15.68
N ASP A 148 10.80 -7.33 14.73
CA ASP A 148 9.98 -8.54 14.80
C ASP A 148 10.06 -9.29 13.46
N PRO A 149 10.88 -10.36 13.35
CA PRO A 149 11.05 -11.11 12.11
C PRO A 149 9.75 -11.67 11.52
N ASP A 150 8.73 -11.91 12.36
CA ASP A 150 7.43 -12.44 11.98
C ASP A 150 6.39 -11.33 11.70
N PHE A 151 6.83 -10.07 11.64
CA PHE A 151 5.97 -8.91 11.45
C PHE A 151 5.11 -9.04 10.17
N ASP A 152 3.80 -9.02 10.36
CA ASP A 152 2.79 -9.07 9.30
C ASP A 152 2.28 -7.66 8.98
N PHE A 153 2.90 -7.03 7.98
CA PHE A 153 2.57 -5.67 7.55
C PHE A 153 1.09 -5.54 7.15
N VAL A 154 0.55 -6.53 6.43
CA VAL A 154 -0.83 -6.48 5.91
C VAL A 154 -1.83 -6.47 7.07
N ASN A 155 -1.63 -7.34 8.06
CA ASN A 155 -2.48 -7.36 9.24
C ASN A 155 -2.31 -6.11 10.12
N ALA A 156 -1.09 -5.58 10.24
CA ALA A 156 -0.84 -4.32 10.96
C ALA A 156 -1.52 -3.11 10.29
N ALA A 157 -1.60 -3.10 8.95
CA ALA A 157 -2.25 -2.02 8.19
C ALA A 157 -3.79 -2.10 8.20
N LYS A 158 -4.36 -3.31 8.38
CA LYS A 158 -5.80 -3.59 8.33
C LYS A 158 -6.69 -2.60 9.12
N PRO A 159 -6.44 -2.29 10.41
CA PRO A 159 -7.29 -1.36 11.17
C PRO A 159 -7.26 0.08 10.62
N TYR A 160 -6.18 0.46 9.93
CA TYR A 160 -6.05 1.80 9.34
C TYR A 160 -6.71 1.87 7.97
N LEU A 161 -6.65 0.78 7.19
CA LEU A 161 -7.42 0.64 5.96
C LEU A 161 -8.93 0.68 6.24
N GLN A 162 -9.37 0.11 7.38
CA GLN A 162 -10.76 0.11 7.86
C GLN A 162 -11.39 1.48 8.13
N LYS A 163 -10.57 2.52 8.32
CA LYS A 163 -11.05 3.89 8.58
C LYS A 163 -11.38 4.67 7.31
N ASP A 164 -10.94 4.18 6.15
CA ASP A 164 -11.14 4.84 4.86
C ASP A 164 -12.07 4.03 3.96
N PHE A 165 -13.36 4.42 3.91
CA PHE A 165 -14.44 3.66 3.27
C PHE A 165 -14.13 3.21 1.82
N GLN A 166 -13.40 4.03 1.05
CA GLN A 166 -13.03 3.70 -0.34
C GLN A 166 -11.97 2.59 -0.41
N LEU A 167 -10.98 2.62 0.50
CA LEU A 167 -9.98 1.57 0.64
C LEU A 167 -10.59 0.30 1.23
N VAL A 168 -11.48 0.42 2.22
CA VAL A 168 -12.20 -0.72 2.80
C VAL A 168 -12.97 -1.48 1.76
N LYS A 169 -13.79 -0.79 0.96
CA LYS A 169 -14.61 -1.44 -0.06
C LYS A 169 -13.75 -2.23 -1.05
N SER A 170 -12.63 -1.63 -1.47
CA SER A 170 -11.69 -2.28 -2.38
C SER A 170 -11.02 -3.49 -1.69
N TYR A 171 -10.44 -3.29 -0.50
CA TYR A 171 -9.72 -4.32 0.26
C TYR A 171 -10.61 -5.50 0.67
N LEU A 172 -11.82 -5.23 1.16
CA LEU A 172 -12.75 -6.30 1.52
C LEU A 172 -13.11 -7.13 0.29
N ASN A 173 -13.42 -6.50 -0.86
CA ASN A 173 -13.75 -7.23 -2.08
C ASN A 173 -12.63 -8.18 -2.51
N SER A 174 -11.36 -7.80 -2.38
CA SER A 174 -10.24 -8.70 -2.73
C SER A 174 -10.04 -9.83 -1.74
N VAL A 175 -10.16 -9.56 -0.44
CA VAL A 175 -10.07 -10.58 0.60
C VAL A 175 -11.24 -11.56 0.48
N PHE A 176 -12.44 -11.07 0.14
CA PHE A 176 -13.58 -11.92 -0.21
C PHE A 176 -13.28 -12.77 -1.44
N GLN A 177 -12.77 -12.20 -2.54
CA GLN A 177 -12.39 -13.00 -3.73
C GLN A 177 -11.33 -14.05 -3.43
N ARG A 178 -10.33 -13.76 -2.60
CA ARG A 178 -9.32 -14.75 -2.15
C ARG A 178 -9.93 -15.88 -1.32
N ASN A 179 -10.90 -15.57 -0.45
CA ASN A 179 -11.48 -16.54 0.48
C ASN A 179 -12.73 -17.27 -0.05
N ILE A 180 -13.28 -16.92 -1.21
CA ILE A 180 -14.43 -17.61 -1.82
C ILE A 180 -14.09 -19.03 -2.33
N VAL A 181 -12.81 -19.42 -2.34
CA VAL A 181 -12.46 -20.85 -2.47
C VAL A 181 -12.81 -21.65 -1.20
N ASN A 182 -13.23 -21.02 -0.10
CA ASN A 182 -13.69 -21.75 1.08
C ASN A 182 -14.80 -21.04 1.90
N THR A 183 -16.03 -21.47 1.66
CA THR A 183 -17.24 -21.48 2.53
C THR A 183 -18.23 -20.30 2.59
N SER A 184 -19.49 -20.73 2.62
CA SER A 184 -20.78 -20.07 2.42
C SER A 184 -21.44 -19.48 3.68
N TRP A 185 -20.66 -18.94 4.63
CA TRP A 185 -21.19 -18.51 5.94
C TRP A 185 -21.34 -16.99 6.16
N TRP A 186 -20.74 -16.13 5.32
CA TRP A 186 -20.66 -14.67 5.58
C TRP A 186 -21.86 -13.84 5.09
N SER A 187 -22.76 -14.41 4.29
CA SER A 187 -23.98 -13.73 3.81
C SER A 187 -24.96 -13.39 4.94
N ARG A 188 -24.82 -13.99 6.12
CA ARG A 188 -25.66 -13.68 7.30
C ARG A 188 -25.23 -12.43 8.07
N LEU A 189 -23.97 -12.01 7.97
CA LEU A 189 -23.47 -10.83 8.71
C LEU A 189 -23.89 -9.49 8.09
N PHE A 190 -24.34 -9.49 6.83
CA PHE A 190 -24.88 -8.29 6.17
C PHE A 190 -26.41 -8.11 6.31
N THR A 191 -27.09 -8.94 7.12
CA THR A 191 -28.55 -8.86 7.33
C THR A 191 -28.99 -8.17 8.62
N ILE A 192 -28.09 -7.56 9.39
CA ILE A 192 -28.46 -6.85 10.64
C ILE A 192 -28.06 -5.37 10.52
N ASN A 193 -28.97 -4.57 9.96
CA ASN A 193 -29.37 -3.23 10.42
C ASN A 193 -30.05 -2.40 9.32
N THR A 194 -31.17 -2.92 8.80
CA THR A 194 -32.20 -2.09 8.16
C THR A 194 -33.54 -2.39 8.82
N HIS A 195 -33.67 -2.12 10.12
CA HIS A 195 -34.95 -1.81 10.74
C HIS A 195 -34.69 -1.22 12.13
N ASN A 196 -34.71 0.11 12.20
CA ASN A 196 -35.39 0.86 13.26
C ASN A 196 -35.32 2.35 12.94
N SER A 197 -36.34 2.82 12.23
CA SER A 197 -36.76 4.23 12.18
C SER A 197 -38.24 4.22 11.82
N VAL A 198 -39.12 4.10 12.81
CA VAL A 198 -40.29 4.95 13.14
C VAL A 198 -40.70 4.59 14.57
#